data_AF-A0A660REP0-F1
#
_entry.id   AF-A0A660REP0-F1
#
_cell.length_a   1.000
_cell.length_b   1.000
_cell.length_c   1.000
_cell.angle_alpha   90.00
_cell.angle_beta   90.00
_cell.angle_gamma   90.00
#
_symmetry.space_group_name_H-M   'P 1'
#
loop_
_entity.id
_entity.type
_entity.pdbx_description
1 polymer ?
#
loop_
_entity_poly.entity_id
_entity_poly.type
_entity_poly.pdbx_seq_one_letter_code
_entity_poly.pdbx_strand_id
1 'polypeptide(L)'
;DDLIAIAKEAVNKGLVKYGFLHRPSNGGFFTMMYYDFGGKLFDEAGNFIIEEKPLLNTLRFFKKMVDEGVLPSSMTNISWRSIHKAFVEGKALFWFGGTWHWAEWQRVAYHSKLGALPESYEWENIGFALNPPPEKGGKPITMSHPFTYVVSSHTKYPELVNLLLAVVNSPKFLANHALASGHLVTRTSAAVYPAYVKNKFVASVTSMLKYTTVLPNSLDFKKIMDPLYKAVQAVELGKMTPEKAVKWFEEEVESAVPNIKIVK
;
A
#
# COMPACT_ATOMS: atom_id res chain seq x y z
N ASP A 1 -12.75 -7.08 11.09
CA ASP A 1 -13.56 -6.58 12.23
C ASP A 1 -12.74 -6.16 13.45
N ASP A 2 -11.83 -6.99 13.96
CA ASP A 2 -11.01 -6.65 15.16
C ASP A 2 -10.29 -5.30 15.04
N LEU A 3 -9.68 -5.02 13.87
CA LEU A 3 -9.04 -3.73 13.60
C LEU A 3 -10.01 -2.56 13.77
N ILE A 4 -11.24 -2.67 13.23
CA ILE A 4 -12.26 -1.62 13.31
C ILE A 4 -12.73 -1.46 14.75
N ALA A 5 -12.94 -2.56 15.48
CA ALA A 5 -13.38 -2.53 16.88
C ALA A 5 -12.37 -1.81 17.77
N ILE A 6 -11.09 -2.16 17.68
CA ILE A 6 -10.00 -1.52 18.44
C ILE A 6 -9.87 -0.04 18.05
N ALA A 7 -9.91 0.27 16.76
CA ALA A 7 -9.82 1.64 16.27
C ALA A 7 -10.99 2.50 16.76
N LYS A 8 -12.21 1.95 16.73
CA LYS A 8 -13.42 2.63 17.22
C LYS A 8 -13.35 2.88 18.71
N GLU A 9 -12.89 1.90 19.49
CA GLU A 9 -12.68 2.07 20.93
C GLU A 9 -11.71 3.21 21.24
N ALA A 10 -10.57 3.27 20.54
CA ALA A 10 -9.58 4.32 20.72
C ALA A 10 -10.11 5.72 20.36
N VAL A 11 -10.90 5.84 19.28
CA VAL A 11 -11.58 7.08 18.89
C VAL A 11 -12.62 7.49 19.94
N ASN A 12 -13.48 6.56 20.38
CA ASN A 12 -14.54 6.84 21.36
C ASN A 12 -13.98 7.26 22.72
N LYS A 13 -12.82 6.72 23.13
CA LYS A 13 -12.11 7.12 24.35
C LYS A 13 -11.32 8.43 24.19
N GLY A 14 -11.29 9.03 23.00
CA GLY A 14 -10.55 10.25 22.71
C GLY A 14 -9.02 10.08 22.73
N LEU A 15 -8.51 8.84 22.64
CA LEU A 15 -7.07 8.54 22.63
C LEU A 15 -6.42 8.95 21.32
N VAL A 16 -7.15 8.85 20.22
CA VAL A 16 -6.73 9.24 18.87
C VAL A 16 -7.82 10.03 18.19
N LYS A 17 -7.43 10.87 17.21
CA LYS A 17 -8.38 11.59 16.36
C LYS A 17 -8.92 10.69 15.24
N TYR A 18 -8.05 9.83 14.69
CA TYR A 18 -8.37 8.94 13.59
C TYR A 18 -8.09 7.50 14.01
N GLY A 19 -9.06 6.61 13.80
CA GLY A 19 -8.85 5.18 14.08
C GLY A 19 -7.97 4.52 13.01
N PHE A 20 -8.19 4.87 11.75
CA PHE A 20 -7.42 4.39 10.61
C PHE A 20 -7.22 5.51 9.59
N LEU A 21 -6.05 5.56 8.97
CA LEU A 21 -5.75 6.39 7.82
C LEU A 21 -5.16 5.53 6.69
N HIS A 22 -5.53 5.84 5.46
CA HIS A 22 -4.84 5.34 4.26
C HIS A 22 -4.42 6.48 3.35
N ARG A 23 -3.73 6.15 2.27
CA ARG A 23 -3.22 7.13 1.31
C ARG A 23 -4.32 7.97 0.64
N PRO A 24 -4.05 9.25 0.32
CA PRO A 24 -5.04 10.19 -0.22
C PRO A 24 -5.05 10.28 -1.75
N SER A 25 -4.20 9.54 -2.46
CA SER A 25 -4.11 9.56 -3.94
C SER A 25 -4.33 8.16 -4.51
N ASN A 26 -4.39 7.97 -5.84
CA ASN A 26 -4.53 6.63 -6.47
C ASN A 26 -3.18 5.84 -6.53
N GLY A 27 -3.21 4.50 -6.43
CA GLY A 27 -2.05 3.62 -6.26
C GLY A 27 -2.40 2.29 -5.55
N GLY A 28 -1.39 1.43 -5.36
CA GLY A 28 -1.60 -0.01 -5.13
C GLY A 28 -2.34 -0.45 -3.87
N PHE A 29 -2.51 0.42 -2.86
CA PHE A 29 -3.29 0.08 -1.66
C PHE A 29 -4.70 -0.43 -1.99
N PHE A 30 -5.42 0.23 -2.89
CA PHE A 30 -6.80 -0.13 -3.20
C PHE A 30 -6.89 -1.49 -3.91
N THR A 31 -5.95 -1.77 -4.80
CA THR A 31 -5.82 -3.10 -5.43
C THR A 31 -5.41 -4.16 -4.42
N MET A 32 -4.53 -3.84 -3.47
CA MET A 32 -4.17 -4.76 -2.39
C MET A 32 -5.39 -5.11 -1.54
N MET A 33 -6.23 -4.13 -1.20
CA MET A 33 -7.47 -4.40 -0.47
C MET A 33 -8.42 -5.29 -1.27
N TYR A 34 -8.56 -5.06 -2.57
CA TYR A 34 -9.33 -5.96 -3.44
C TYR A 34 -8.81 -7.40 -3.41
N TYR A 35 -7.50 -7.60 -3.43
CA TYR A 35 -6.87 -8.92 -3.26
C TYR A 35 -7.07 -9.52 -1.87
N ASP A 36 -7.03 -8.69 -0.83
CA ASP A 36 -7.26 -9.10 0.56
C ASP A 36 -8.67 -9.71 0.74
N PHE A 37 -9.67 -9.16 0.03
CA PHE A 37 -11.03 -9.70 -0.06
C PHE A 37 -11.20 -10.86 -1.06
N GLY A 38 -10.10 -11.41 -1.56
CA GLY A 38 -10.08 -12.60 -2.41
C GLY A 38 -10.16 -12.31 -3.92
N GLY A 39 -10.12 -11.04 -4.32
CA GLY A 39 -10.22 -10.64 -5.72
C GLY A 39 -9.01 -11.03 -6.55
N LYS A 40 -9.25 -11.34 -7.82
CA LYS A 40 -8.22 -11.59 -8.84
C LYS A 40 -8.34 -10.58 -9.97
N LEU A 41 -7.22 -10.25 -10.58
CA LEU A 41 -7.16 -9.37 -11.76
C LEU A 41 -6.89 -10.10 -13.06
N PHE A 42 -6.49 -11.37 -13.01
CA PHE A 42 -6.15 -12.15 -14.20
C PHE A 42 -6.81 -13.52 -14.15
N ASP A 43 -7.32 -13.97 -15.30
CA ASP A 43 -7.62 -15.39 -15.53
C ASP A 43 -6.33 -16.19 -15.81
N GLU A 44 -6.45 -17.51 -15.92
CA GLU A 44 -5.31 -18.40 -16.18
C GLU A 44 -4.62 -18.11 -17.53
N ALA A 45 -5.33 -17.48 -18.47
CA ALA A 45 -4.80 -17.08 -19.77
C ALA A 45 -4.15 -15.68 -19.75
N GLY A 46 -4.16 -14.99 -18.60
CA GLY A 46 -3.58 -13.66 -18.44
C GLY A 46 -4.47 -12.51 -18.92
N ASN A 47 -5.75 -12.76 -19.19
CA ASN A 47 -6.70 -11.69 -19.52
C ASN A 47 -7.22 -11.03 -18.24
N PHE A 48 -7.54 -9.74 -18.32
CA PHE A 48 -8.11 -9.04 -17.17
C PHE A 48 -9.49 -9.60 -16.79
N ILE A 49 -9.67 -9.84 -15.50
CA ILE A 49 -10.96 -10.17 -14.90
C ILE A 49 -11.22 -9.29 -13.68
N ILE A 50 -12.49 -9.14 -13.31
CA ILE A 50 -12.90 -8.59 -12.02
C ILE A 50 -13.97 -9.50 -11.42
N GLU A 51 -13.85 -9.80 -10.13
CA GLU A 51 -14.82 -10.55 -9.37
C GLU A 51 -15.70 -9.57 -8.56
N GLU A 52 -17.01 -9.63 -8.77
CA GLU A 52 -17.99 -8.70 -8.20
C GLU A 52 -18.00 -8.78 -6.66
N LYS A 53 -18.03 -10.00 -6.11
CA LYS A 53 -18.12 -10.23 -4.66
C LYS A 53 -16.93 -9.64 -3.88
N PRO A 54 -15.65 -9.90 -4.23
CA PRO A 54 -14.50 -9.24 -3.60
C PRO A 54 -14.51 -7.71 -3.74
N LEU A 55 -14.93 -7.18 -4.90
CA LEU A 55 -15.06 -5.73 -5.11
C LEU A 55 -16.12 -5.14 -4.17
N LEU A 56 -17.29 -5.75 -4.08
CA LEU A 56 -18.37 -5.34 -3.18
C LEU A 56 -17.92 -5.36 -1.73
N ASN A 57 -17.23 -6.43 -1.30
CA ASN A 57 -16.73 -6.56 0.06
C ASN A 57 -15.68 -5.49 0.40
N THR A 58 -14.80 -5.17 -0.56
CA THR A 58 -13.83 -4.08 -0.43
C THR A 58 -14.52 -2.74 -0.21
N LEU A 59 -15.53 -2.42 -1.02
CA LEU A 59 -16.28 -1.17 -0.91
C LEU A 59 -17.10 -1.11 0.39
N ARG A 60 -17.70 -2.23 0.80
CA ARG A 60 -18.41 -2.34 2.09
C ARG A 60 -17.46 -2.14 3.28
N PHE A 61 -16.22 -2.59 3.18
CA PHE A 61 -15.21 -2.37 4.22
C PHE A 61 -14.90 -0.88 4.41
N PHE A 62 -14.63 -0.14 3.33
CA PHE A 62 -14.41 1.30 3.41
C PHE A 62 -15.65 2.03 3.95
N LYS A 63 -16.85 1.66 3.48
CA LYS A 63 -18.11 2.21 3.99
C LYS A 63 -18.25 1.98 5.49
N LYS A 64 -18.00 0.76 5.97
CA LYS A 64 -18.05 0.40 7.39
C LYS A 64 -17.07 1.22 8.22
N MET A 65 -15.82 1.39 7.77
CA MET A 65 -14.86 2.21 8.51
C MET A 65 -15.30 3.68 8.65
N VAL A 66 -15.95 4.25 7.63
CA VAL A 66 -16.52 5.60 7.70
C VAL A 66 -17.72 5.65 8.64
N ASP A 67 -18.66 4.71 8.51
CA ASP A 67 -19.88 4.67 9.33
C ASP A 67 -19.58 4.47 10.81
N GLU A 68 -18.53 3.71 11.12
CA GLU A 68 -18.06 3.47 12.49
C GLU A 68 -17.21 4.62 13.05
N GLY A 69 -16.99 5.70 12.27
CA GLY A 69 -16.19 6.87 12.68
C GLY A 69 -14.69 6.61 12.79
N VAL A 70 -14.21 5.49 12.25
CA VAL A 70 -12.80 5.07 12.31
C VAL A 70 -11.98 5.73 11.20
N LEU A 71 -12.55 5.86 10.01
CA LEU A 71 -11.95 6.50 8.84
C LEU A 71 -12.68 7.83 8.54
N PRO A 72 -11.97 8.95 8.33
CA PRO A 72 -12.62 10.18 7.87
C PRO A 72 -13.19 9.99 6.46
N SER A 73 -14.45 10.36 6.22
CA SER A 73 -15.08 10.32 4.88
C SER A 73 -14.32 11.14 3.82
N SER A 74 -13.57 12.15 4.25
CA SER A 74 -12.74 12.99 3.40
C SER A 74 -11.29 12.48 3.25
N MET A 75 -10.99 11.21 3.55
CA MET A 75 -9.62 10.66 3.57
C MET A 75 -8.83 11.00 2.30
N THR A 76 -9.45 10.85 1.13
CA THR A 76 -8.85 11.17 -0.18
C THR A 76 -8.58 12.66 -0.44
N ASN A 77 -9.04 13.56 0.44
CA ASN A 77 -8.77 14.99 0.37
C ASN A 77 -7.75 15.47 1.42
N ILE A 78 -7.25 14.56 2.28
CA ILE A 78 -6.26 14.91 3.31
C ILE A 78 -4.87 14.93 2.67
N SER A 79 -4.09 15.99 2.89
CA SER A 79 -2.72 16.05 2.34
C SER A 79 -1.80 15.03 3.00
N TRP A 80 -0.83 14.51 2.23
CA TRP A 80 0.22 13.61 2.73
C TRP A 80 0.90 14.12 4.00
N ARG A 81 1.25 15.42 4.02
CA ARG A 81 1.86 16.05 5.20
C ARG A 81 0.96 15.96 6.44
N SER A 82 -0.35 16.14 6.28
CA SER A 82 -1.30 16.05 7.40
C SER A 82 -1.45 14.62 7.90
N ILE A 83 -1.41 13.63 7.00
CA ILE A 83 -1.48 12.20 7.34
C ILE A 83 -0.23 11.79 8.12
N HIS A 84 0.97 12.07 7.58
CA HIS A 84 2.23 11.76 8.26
C HIS A 84 2.29 12.45 9.61
N LYS A 85 1.97 13.74 9.68
CA LYS A 85 1.88 14.48 10.94
C LYS A 85 0.93 13.82 11.94
N ALA A 86 -0.27 13.45 11.50
CA ALA A 86 -1.24 12.81 12.37
C ALA A 86 -0.71 11.48 12.93
N PHE A 87 -0.06 10.66 12.11
CA PHE A 87 0.49 9.38 12.56
C PHE A 87 1.68 9.56 13.52
N VAL A 88 2.70 10.35 13.14
CA VAL A 88 3.91 10.51 13.97
C VAL A 88 3.65 11.23 15.30
N GLU A 89 2.58 12.02 15.39
CA GLU A 89 2.13 12.67 16.63
C GLU A 89 1.11 11.84 17.42
N GLY A 90 0.89 10.56 17.07
CA GLY A 90 -0.01 9.67 17.79
C GLY A 90 -1.50 10.02 17.67
N LYS A 91 -1.89 10.83 16.68
CA LYS A 91 -3.29 11.21 16.43
C LYS A 91 -4.04 10.20 15.56
N ALA A 92 -3.35 9.24 14.97
CA ALA A 92 -3.94 8.13 14.23
C ALA A 92 -3.45 6.80 14.82
N LEU A 93 -4.37 5.87 15.12
CA LEU A 93 -3.99 4.58 15.68
C LEU A 93 -3.34 3.67 14.62
N PHE A 94 -4.01 3.51 13.48
CA PHE A 94 -3.50 2.72 12.37
C PHE A 94 -3.22 3.59 11.14
N TRP A 95 -2.09 3.29 10.49
CA TRP A 95 -1.69 3.89 9.23
C TRP A 95 -1.31 2.80 8.24
N PHE A 96 -1.99 2.76 7.09
CA PHE A 96 -1.52 1.95 5.99
C PHE A 96 -0.38 2.66 5.25
N GLY A 97 0.86 2.24 5.52
CA GLY A 97 2.06 2.83 4.94
C GLY A 97 3.03 1.81 4.38
N GLY A 98 3.98 2.29 3.57
CA GLY A 98 5.12 1.49 3.14
C GLY A 98 6.30 1.57 4.09
N THR A 99 7.22 0.62 3.98
CA THR A 99 8.42 0.54 4.83
C THR A 99 9.33 1.77 4.67
N TRP A 100 9.32 2.42 3.50
CA TRP A 100 10.11 3.62 3.24
C TRP A 100 9.78 4.78 4.19
N HIS A 101 8.58 4.80 4.76
CA HIS A 101 8.18 5.81 5.73
C HIS A 101 9.08 5.82 6.97
N TRP A 102 9.63 4.67 7.38
CA TRP A 102 10.58 4.58 8.49
C TRP A 102 11.80 5.48 8.25
N ALA A 103 12.42 5.39 7.07
CA ALA A 103 13.54 6.27 6.72
C ALA A 103 13.09 7.70 6.37
N GLU A 104 11.87 7.87 5.85
CA GLU A 104 11.33 9.18 5.49
C GLU A 104 11.08 10.06 6.73
N TRP A 105 10.48 9.51 7.78
CA TRP A 105 10.17 10.24 9.00
C TRP A 105 11.43 10.68 9.76
N GLN A 106 12.55 9.98 9.58
CA GLN A 106 13.87 10.39 10.08
C GLN A 106 14.52 11.52 9.28
N ARG A 107 13.96 11.91 8.12
CA ARG A 107 14.52 12.96 7.24
C ARG A 107 13.59 14.15 7.06
N VAL A 108 12.29 13.91 7.04
CA VAL A 108 11.28 14.92 6.75
C VAL A 108 10.63 15.34 8.05
N ALA A 109 10.63 16.64 8.30
CA ALA A 109 10.05 17.21 9.50
C ALA A 109 8.50 17.20 9.45
N TYR A 110 7.90 16.09 9.86
CA TYR A 110 6.44 15.94 9.99
C TYR A 110 5.96 16.22 11.41
N HIS A 111 6.76 15.92 12.43
CA HIS A 111 6.40 16.09 13.83
C HIS A 111 6.60 17.55 14.26
N SER A 112 5.59 18.19 14.88
CA SER A 112 5.66 19.65 15.17
C SER A 112 6.80 20.04 16.11
N LYS A 113 7.12 19.20 17.10
CA LYS A 113 8.16 19.49 18.11
C LYS A 113 9.54 18.95 17.72
N LEU A 114 9.63 17.66 17.40
CA LEU A 114 10.88 16.99 17.04
C LEU A 114 11.40 17.34 15.65
N GLY A 115 10.53 17.81 14.75
CA GLY A 115 10.86 17.91 13.34
C GLY A 115 10.93 16.52 12.72
N ALA A 116 12.13 16.12 12.28
CA ALA A 116 12.40 14.75 11.84
C ALA A 116 12.54 13.84 13.07
N LEU A 117 12.09 12.59 12.98
CA LEU A 117 12.09 11.67 14.11
C LEU A 117 13.49 11.08 14.34
N PRO A 118 13.98 11.04 15.59
CA PRO A 118 15.05 10.10 15.91
C PRO A 118 14.50 8.67 15.85
N GLU A 119 15.27 7.72 15.32
CA GLU A 119 14.84 6.32 15.19
C GLU A 119 14.43 5.70 16.54
N SER A 120 15.01 6.16 17.66
CA SER A 120 14.61 5.72 19.01
C SER A 120 13.16 6.03 19.33
N TYR A 121 12.65 7.20 18.89
CA TYR A 121 11.24 7.57 19.05
C TYR A 121 10.34 6.63 18.25
N GLU A 122 10.75 6.27 17.04
CA GLU A 122 9.98 5.34 16.20
C GLU A 122 9.88 3.96 16.87
N TRP A 123 10.98 3.42 17.42
CA TRP A 123 10.94 2.15 18.13
C TRP A 123 10.11 2.15 19.42
N GLU A 124 10.02 3.30 20.09
CA GLU A 124 9.23 3.45 21.31
C GLU A 124 7.73 3.61 21.00
N ASN A 125 7.37 4.25 19.90
CA ASN A 125 6.00 4.72 19.65
C ASN A 125 5.32 4.08 18.43
N ILE A 126 6.05 3.45 17.52
CA ILE A 126 5.53 2.96 16.24
C ILE A 126 5.69 1.44 16.14
N GLY A 127 4.54 0.76 16.08
CA GLY A 127 4.46 -0.65 15.72
C GLY A 127 4.22 -0.85 14.23
N PHE A 128 4.55 -2.04 13.73
CA PHE A 128 4.23 -2.48 12.38
C PHE A 128 3.73 -3.93 12.40
N ALA A 129 2.78 -4.22 11.52
CA ALA A 129 2.21 -5.54 11.34
C ALA A 129 1.82 -5.72 9.87
N LEU A 130 1.59 -6.97 9.48
CA LEU A 130 0.97 -7.26 8.19
C LEU A 130 -0.45 -6.69 8.15
N ASN A 131 -0.94 -6.35 6.96
CA ASN A 131 -2.36 -6.04 6.78
C ASN A 131 -3.17 -7.30 7.19
N PRO A 132 -4.07 -7.19 8.18
CA PRO A 132 -4.81 -8.35 8.65
C PRO A 132 -5.79 -8.82 7.56
N PRO A 133 -6.00 -10.14 7.43
CA PRO A 133 -7.01 -10.65 6.51
C PRO A 133 -8.43 -10.19 6.93
N PRO A 134 -9.40 -10.16 6.00
CA PRO A 134 -10.76 -9.76 6.32
C PRO A 134 -11.47 -10.71 7.29
N GLU A 135 -11.09 -12.00 7.25
CA GLU A 135 -11.68 -13.06 8.05
C GLU A 135 -10.64 -13.72 8.96
N LYS A 136 -11.08 -14.13 10.16
CA LYS A 136 -10.23 -14.80 11.14
C LYS A 136 -9.70 -16.12 10.58
N GLY A 137 -8.39 -16.33 10.68
CA GLY A 137 -7.72 -17.50 10.11
C GLY A 137 -7.32 -17.34 8.64
N GLY A 138 -7.66 -16.22 8.00
CA GLY A 138 -7.20 -15.89 6.65
C GLY A 138 -5.69 -15.63 6.58
N LYS A 139 -5.18 -15.50 5.35
CA LYS A 139 -3.77 -15.19 5.10
C LYS A 139 -3.61 -13.67 4.90
N PRO A 140 -2.71 -13.00 5.64
CA PRO A 140 -2.45 -11.59 5.40
C PRO A 140 -1.78 -11.36 4.04
N ILE A 141 -1.86 -10.13 3.55
CA ILE A 141 -1.26 -9.71 2.28
C ILE A 141 -0.41 -8.46 2.47
N THR A 142 0.65 -8.35 1.68
CA THR A 142 1.29 -7.07 1.37
C THR A 142 1.37 -6.91 -0.14
N MET A 143 1.64 -5.69 -0.60
CA MET A 143 1.83 -5.43 -2.02
C MET A 143 3.07 -4.56 -2.24
N SER A 144 3.86 -4.95 -3.23
CA SER A 144 5.01 -4.19 -3.68
C SER A 144 4.78 -3.64 -5.09
N HIS A 145 5.30 -2.44 -5.32
CA HIS A 145 5.42 -1.85 -6.64
C HIS A 145 6.90 -1.57 -6.89
N PRO A 146 7.69 -2.59 -7.26
CA PRO A 146 9.12 -2.43 -7.42
C PRO A 146 9.42 -1.48 -8.59
N PHE A 147 10.33 -0.54 -8.36
CA PHE A 147 10.91 0.25 -9.45
C PHE A 147 11.92 -0.59 -10.22
N THR A 148 11.84 -0.53 -11.55
CA THR A 148 12.74 -1.25 -12.44
C THR A 148 13.63 -0.27 -13.19
N TYR A 149 14.87 -0.70 -13.48
CA TYR A 149 15.70 -0.01 -14.46
C TYR A 149 15.28 -0.45 -15.85
N VAL A 150 15.05 0.52 -16.74
CA VAL A 150 14.75 0.27 -18.15
C VAL A 150 15.84 0.88 -19.02
N VAL A 151 16.26 0.16 -20.06
CA VAL A 151 17.29 0.60 -21.00
C VAL A 151 16.63 0.89 -22.34
N SER A 152 16.83 2.09 -22.87
CA SER A 152 16.38 2.42 -24.22
C SER A 152 17.08 1.52 -25.25
N SER A 153 16.31 0.93 -26.16
CA SER A 153 16.83 0.17 -27.29
C SER A 153 17.71 1.00 -28.23
N HIS A 154 17.67 2.33 -28.13
CA HIS A 154 18.46 3.27 -28.93
C HIS A 154 19.77 3.70 -28.26
N THR A 155 20.16 3.10 -27.14
CA THR A 155 21.43 3.43 -26.49
C THR A 155 22.62 3.18 -27.41
N LYS A 156 23.54 4.13 -27.49
CA LYS A 156 24.81 3.96 -28.24
C LYS A 156 25.86 3.18 -27.43
N TYR A 157 25.58 2.86 -26.17
CA TYR A 157 26.52 2.25 -25.24
C TYR A 157 25.91 1.06 -24.47
N PRO A 158 25.39 0.03 -25.15
CA PRO A 158 24.70 -1.08 -24.50
C PRO A 158 25.60 -1.83 -23.48
N GLU A 159 26.87 -2.04 -23.79
CA GLU A 159 27.81 -2.72 -22.90
C GLU A 159 28.09 -1.93 -21.61
N LEU A 160 28.29 -0.61 -21.72
CA LEU A 160 28.52 0.25 -20.56
C LEU A 160 27.29 0.29 -19.66
N VAL A 161 26.09 0.37 -20.24
CA VAL A 161 24.84 0.33 -19.47
C VAL A 161 24.69 -1.02 -18.76
N ASN A 162 25.00 -2.14 -19.43
CA ASN A 162 24.97 -3.45 -18.80
C ASN A 162 25.95 -3.55 -17.63
N LEU A 163 27.17 -3.03 -17.77
CA LEU A 163 28.14 -2.99 -16.68
C LEU A 163 27.64 -2.14 -15.50
N LEU A 164 27.08 -0.95 -15.78
CA LEU A 164 26.49 -0.10 -14.76
C LEU A 164 25.36 -0.82 -14.02
N LEU A 165 24.47 -1.49 -14.76
CA LEU A 165 23.37 -2.26 -14.18
C LEU A 165 23.88 -3.39 -13.28
N ALA A 166 24.95 -4.09 -13.68
CA ALA A 166 25.59 -5.11 -12.85
C ALA A 166 26.15 -4.53 -11.54
N VAL A 167 26.77 -3.34 -11.61
CA VAL A 167 27.29 -2.64 -10.42
C VAL A 167 26.16 -2.22 -9.48
N VAL A 168 25.15 -1.49 -9.97
CA VAL A 168 24.07 -0.96 -9.10
C VAL A 168 23.18 -2.08 -8.54
N ASN A 169 23.11 -3.23 -9.22
CA ASN A 169 22.42 -4.43 -8.73
C ASN A 169 23.29 -5.37 -7.88
N SER A 170 24.57 -5.03 -7.63
CA SER A 170 25.39 -5.86 -6.76
C SER A 170 24.88 -5.83 -5.30
N PRO A 171 25.12 -6.89 -4.51
CA PRO A 171 24.57 -6.99 -3.15
C PRO A 171 24.83 -5.78 -2.27
N LYS A 172 26.04 -5.21 -2.33
CA LYS A 172 26.44 -4.03 -1.56
C LYS A 172 25.59 -2.80 -1.89
N PHE A 173 25.46 -2.46 -3.18
CA PHE A 173 24.75 -1.26 -3.60
C PHE A 173 23.24 -1.38 -3.38
N LEU A 174 22.65 -2.55 -3.63
CA LEU A 174 21.24 -2.81 -3.31
C LEU A 174 20.97 -2.72 -1.81
N ALA A 175 21.79 -3.36 -0.98
CA ALA A 175 21.64 -3.29 0.48
C ALA A 175 21.75 -1.84 0.98
N ASN A 176 22.77 -1.10 0.53
CA ASN A 176 22.95 0.29 0.93
C ASN A 176 21.77 1.18 0.49
N HIS A 177 21.25 0.97 -0.72
CA HIS A 177 20.08 1.69 -1.21
C HIS A 177 18.83 1.39 -0.36
N ALA A 178 18.58 0.11 -0.08
CA ALA A 178 17.47 -0.35 0.75
C ALA A 178 17.53 0.26 2.15
N LEU A 179 18.68 0.17 2.82
CA LEU A 179 18.91 0.75 4.15
C LEU A 179 18.73 2.25 4.17
N ALA A 180 19.32 2.95 3.19
CA ALA A 180 19.20 4.40 3.11
C ALA A 180 17.75 4.82 2.83
N SER A 181 16.94 4.04 2.12
CA SER A 181 15.60 4.49 1.72
C SER A 181 14.47 3.86 2.53
N GLY A 182 14.77 2.99 3.49
CA GLY A 182 13.76 2.21 4.23
C GLY A 182 13.04 1.17 3.35
N HIS A 183 13.55 0.89 2.16
CA HIS A 183 13.01 -0.16 1.28
C HIS A 183 13.61 -1.52 1.62
N LEU A 184 13.01 -2.57 1.09
CA LEU A 184 13.52 -3.92 1.17
C LEU A 184 14.27 -4.29 -0.11
N VAL A 185 15.28 -5.15 0.02
CA VAL A 185 16.06 -5.58 -1.13
C VAL A 185 15.23 -6.45 -2.08
N THR A 186 15.51 -6.33 -3.38
CA THR A 186 14.85 -7.10 -4.45
C THR A 186 15.59 -8.40 -4.80
N ARG A 187 16.71 -8.69 -4.14
CA ARG A 187 17.55 -9.88 -4.39
C ARG A 187 17.92 -10.59 -3.09
N THR A 188 17.85 -11.92 -3.11
CA THR A 188 18.26 -12.78 -1.96
C THR A 188 19.73 -12.59 -1.59
N SER A 189 20.61 -12.36 -2.58
CA SER A 189 22.03 -12.08 -2.34
C SER A 189 22.28 -10.79 -1.55
N ALA A 190 21.42 -9.78 -1.70
CA ALA A 190 21.48 -8.55 -0.92
C ALA A 190 20.82 -8.72 0.47
N ALA A 191 19.86 -9.64 0.61
CA ALA A 191 19.17 -9.93 1.88
C ALA A 191 20.11 -10.56 2.93
N VAL A 192 21.19 -11.21 2.48
CA VAL A 192 22.24 -11.77 3.34
C VAL A 192 23.45 -10.85 3.49
N TYR A 193 23.41 -9.63 2.92
CA TYR A 193 24.52 -8.69 3.03
C TYR A 193 24.67 -8.21 4.49
N PRO A 194 25.90 -8.17 5.07
CA PRO A 194 26.08 -7.96 6.51
C PRO A 194 25.42 -6.69 7.05
N ALA A 195 25.45 -5.58 6.32
CA ALA A 195 24.80 -4.34 6.75
C ALA A 195 23.27 -4.45 6.75
N TYR A 196 22.69 -5.20 5.81
CA TYR A 196 21.25 -5.41 5.73
C TYR A 196 20.76 -6.27 6.90
N VAL A 197 21.42 -7.41 7.15
CA VAL A 197 21.07 -8.33 8.23
C VAL A 197 21.19 -7.67 9.62
N LYS A 198 22.15 -6.76 9.79
CA LYS A 198 22.38 -6.06 11.07
C LYS A 198 21.41 -4.90 11.31
N ASN A 199 20.73 -4.39 10.28
CA ASN A 199 19.80 -3.28 10.47
C ASN A 199 18.51 -3.79 11.11
N LYS A 200 18.20 -3.24 12.29
CA LYS A 200 17.09 -3.70 13.13
C LYS A 200 15.74 -3.61 12.43
N PHE A 201 15.47 -2.51 11.72
CA PHE A 201 14.18 -2.29 11.06
C PHE A 201 13.99 -3.30 9.92
N VAL A 202 14.89 -3.33 8.94
CA VAL A 202 14.73 -4.22 7.77
C VAL A 202 14.71 -5.70 8.18
N ALA A 203 15.50 -6.10 9.18
CA ALA A 203 15.48 -7.46 9.71
C ALA A 203 14.09 -7.83 10.30
N SER A 204 13.41 -6.85 10.90
CA SER A 204 12.09 -7.06 11.52
C SER A 204 10.96 -7.19 10.49
N VAL A 205 11.09 -6.57 9.32
CA VAL A 205 10.02 -6.54 8.30
C VAL A 205 10.32 -7.37 7.05
N THR A 206 11.56 -7.83 6.82
CA THR A 206 11.90 -8.61 5.61
C THR A 206 11.08 -9.90 5.49
N SER A 207 10.74 -10.54 6.61
CA SER A 207 9.91 -11.75 6.62
C SER A 207 8.48 -11.51 6.09
N MET A 208 8.00 -10.26 6.11
CA MET A 208 6.69 -9.87 5.58
C MET A 208 6.62 -10.07 4.05
N LEU A 209 7.76 -10.07 3.34
CA LEU A 209 7.80 -10.34 1.90
C LEU A 209 7.24 -11.73 1.51
N LYS A 210 7.18 -12.68 2.45
CA LYS A 210 6.52 -13.99 2.25
C LYS A 210 5.02 -13.87 1.96
N TYR A 211 4.42 -12.72 2.26
CA TYR A 211 3.01 -12.40 2.06
C TYR A 211 2.82 -11.40 0.92
N THR A 212 3.89 -11.02 0.21
CA THR A 212 3.82 -9.97 -0.79
C THR A 212 3.28 -10.47 -2.13
N THR A 213 2.41 -9.67 -2.70
CA THR A 213 2.08 -9.67 -4.13
C THR A 213 2.76 -8.48 -4.81
N VAL A 214 2.65 -8.41 -6.12
CA VAL A 214 3.15 -7.28 -6.92
C VAL A 214 2.02 -6.64 -7.71
N LEU A 215 2.12 -5.34 -7.96
CA LEU A 215 1.20 -4.69 -8.88
C LEU A 215 1.32 -5.27 -10.30
N PRO A 216 0.20 -5.39 -11.03
CA PRO A 216 0.22 -5.76 -12.43
C PRO A 216 1.11 -4.84 -13.27
N ASN A 217 2.00 -5.43 -14.07
CA ASN A 217 2.83 -4.69 -15.02
C ASN A 217 2.14 -4.66 -16.40
N SER A 218 1.07 -3.88 -16.52
CA SER A 218 0.30 -3.74 -17.76
C SER A 218 -0.16 -2.29 -17.96
N LEU A 219 -0.17 -1.82 -19.22
CA LEU A 219 -0.63 -0.48 -19.58
C LEU A 219 -2.13 -0.30 -19.30
N ASP A 220 -2.92 -1.37 -19.45
CA ASP A 220 -4.36 -1.32 -19.22
C ASP A 220 -4.73 -1.40 -17.74
N PHE A 221 -3.79 -1.78 -16.86
CA PHE A 221 -4.07 -1.87 -15.43
C PHE A 221 -4.52 -0.52 -14.83
N LYS A 222 -4.00 0.60 -15.36
CA LYS A 222 -4.44 1.94 -14.93
C LYS A 222 -5.95 2.15 -15.15
N LYS A 223 -6.51 1.57 -16.20
CA LYS A 223 -7.94 1.65 -16.54
C LYS A 223 -8.83 0.89 -15.56
N ILE A 224 -8.25 -0.01 -14.75
CA ILE A 224 -8.92 -0.68 -13.64
C ILE A 224 -8.67 0.06 -12.32
N MET A 225 -7.41 0.45 -12.09
CA MET A 225 -7.00 1.10 -10.86
C MET A 225 -7.68 2.47 -10.66
N ASP A 226 -7.92 3.22 -11.74
CA ASP A 226 -8.58 4.54 -11.67
C ASP A 226 -10.06 4.44 -11.26
N PRO A 227 -10.92 3.63 -11.92
CA PRO A 227 -12.29 3.40 -11.45
C PRO A 227 -12.32 2.84 -10.03
N LEU A 228 -11.44 1.91 -9.66
CA LEU A 228 -11.42 1.35 -8.31
C LEU A 228 -11.23 2.44 -7.25
N TYR A 229 -10.26 3.31 -7.45
CA TYR A 229 -10.01 4.44 -6.56
C TYR A 229 -11.18 5.41 -6.47
N LYS A 230 -11.80 5.75 -7.62
CA LYS A 230 -12.97 6.62 -7.66
C LYS A 230 -14.19 6.01 -6.97
N ALA A 231 -14.41 4.70 -7.12
CA ALA A 231 -15.48 3.97 -6.44
C ALA A 231 -15.30 4.03 -4.92
N VAL A 232 -14.09 3.76 -4.43
CA VAL A 232 -13.74 3.90 -3.01
C VAL A 232 -13.99 5.33 -2.53
N GLN A 233 -13.49 6.34 -3.25
CA GLN A 233 -13.73 7.75 -2.91
C GLN A 233 -15.22 8.10 -2.86
N ALA A 234 -16.03 7.64 -3.82
CA ALA A 234 -17.46 7.91 -3.86
C ALA A 234 -18.20 7.26 -2.68
N VAL A 235 -17.80 6.05 -2.28
CA VAL A 235 -18.35 5.34 -1.13
C VAL A 235 -17.95 6.01 0.18
N GLU A 236 -16.68 6.39 0.36
CA GLU A 236 -16.20 7.10 1.55
C GLU A 236 -16.92 8.42 1.75
N LEU A 237 -17.15 9.18 0.67
CA LEU A 237 -17.88 10.45 0.69
C LEU A 237 -19.41 10.27 0.84
N GLY A 238 -19.93 9.05 0.84
CA GLY A 238 -21.36 8.75 0.88
C GLY A 238 -22.13 9.14 -0.39
N LYS A 239 -21.41 9.42 -1.50
CA LYS A 239 -22.02 9.74 -2.81
C LYS A 239 -22.62 8.51 -3.50
N MET A 240 -22.10 7.33 -3.19
CA MET A 240 -22.61 6.05 -3.69
C MET A 240 -22.70 5.02 -2.56
N THR A 241 -23.69 4.13 -2.65
CA THR A 241 -23.65 2.88 -1.86
C THR A 241 -22.63 1.92 -2.48
N PRO A 242 -22.09 0.95 -1.72
CA PRO A 242 -21.19 -0.06 -2.28
C PRO A 242 -21.75 -0.74 -3.53
N GLU A 243 -23.03 -1.12 -3.54
CA GLU A 243 -23.70 -1.80 -4.66
C GLU A 243 -23.79 -0.90 -5.90
N LYS A 244 -24.06 0.40 -5.73
CA LYS A 244 -24.07 1.36 -6.84
C LYS A 244 -22.67 1.59 -7.39
N ALA A 245 -21.68 1.64 -6.51
CA ALA A 245 -20.28 1.83 -6.90
C ALA A 245 -19.70 0.60 -7.63
N VAL A 246 -20.13 -0.61 -7.30
CA VAL A 246 -19.82 -1.83 -8.07
C VAL A 246 -20.32 -1.70 -9.50
N LYS A 247 -21.62 -1.39 -9.68
CA LYS A 247 -22.21 -1.26 -11.02
C LYS A 247 -21.53 -0.18 -11.86
N TRP A 248 -21.30 0.98 -11.27
CA TRP A 248 -20.57 2.06 -11.94
C TRP A 248 -19.14 1.64 -12.30
N PHE A 249 -18.44 0.95 -11.40
CA PHE A 249 -17.10 0.43 -11.68
C PHE A 249 -17.11 -0.54 -12.87
N GLU A 250 -18.06 -1.49 -12.91
CA GLU A 250 -18.21 -2.47 -13.99
C GLU A 250 -18.40 -1.76 -15.34
N GLU A 251 -19.32 -0.79 -15.41
CA GLU A 251 -19.55 0.02 -16.61
C GLU A 251 -18.28 0.74 -17.11
N GLU A 252 -17.51 1.34 -16.19
CA GLU A 252 -16.27 2.05 -16.55
C GLU A 252 -15.20 1.10 -17.07
N VAL A 253 -15.01 -0.06 -16.43
CA VAL A 253 -13.95 -0.99 -16.85
C VAL A 253 -14.32 -1.76 -18.11
N GLU A 254 -15.59 -2.13 -18.31
CA GLU A 254 -16.08 -2.76 -19.54
C GLU A 254 -15.91 -1.82 -20.75
N SER A 255 -16.08 -0.52 -20.55
CA SER A 255 -15.85 0.48 -21.60
C SER A 255 -14.37 0.69 -21.92
N ALA A 256 -13.49 0.63 -20.92
CA ALA A 256 -12.10 1.02 -21.06
C ALA A 256 -11.12 -0.13 -21.35
N VAL A 257 -11.38 -1.32 -20.82
CA VAL A 257 -10.48 -2.48 -20.85
C VAL A 257 -10.95 -3.50 -21.88
N PRO A 258 -10.21 -3.69 -22.99
CA PRO A 258 -10.59 -4.66 -24.01
C PRO A 258 -10.70 -6.07 -23.44
N ASN A 259 -11.78 -6.77 -23.78
CA ASN A 259 -12.02 -8.18 -23.42
C ASN A 259 -12.02 -8.48 -21.92
N ILE A 260 -12.24 -7.47 -21.06
CA ILE A 260 -12.38 -7.72 -19.62
C ILE A 260 -13.59 -8.61 -19.35
N LYS A 261 -13.46 -9.53 -18.38
CA LYS A 261 -14.58 -10.36 -17.93
C LYS A 261 -14.96 -9.98 -16.50
N ILE A 262 -16.25 -9.77 -16.29
CA ILE A 262 -16.83 -9.60 -14.96
C ILE A 262 -17.36 -10.96 -14.49
N VAL A 263 -16.79 -11.46 -13.39
CA VAL A 263 -17.20 -12.70 -12.72
C VAL A 263 -18.16 -12.32 -11.60
N LYS A 264 -19.40 -12.81 -11.70
CA LYS A 264 -20.48 -12.53 -10.74
C LYS A 264 -20.36 -13.37 -9.47
#